data_AF-A0A1R3W4G8-F1
#
_entry.id   AF-A0A1R3W4G8-F1
#
_cell.length_a   1.000
_cell.length_b   1.000
_cell.length_c   1.000
_cell.angle_alpha   90.00
_cell.angle_beta   90.00
_cell.angle_gamma   90.00
#
_symmetry.space_group_name_H-M   'P 1'
#
loop_
_entity.id
_entity.type
_entity.pdbx_description
1 polymer ?
#
loop_
_entity_poly.entity_id
_entity_poly.type
_entity_poly.pdbx_seq_one_letter_code
_entity_poly.pdbx_strand_id
1 'polypeptide(L)'
;MLAGLVGETIESITINSLDASEAPFLGQIVSKLSPMIGNLLEARIVKALSDGAAHGYSWMRQDPGFPDAVLVGPDGMPTGDGYEVKAWYVHSTELTGRFRESVNLLLSRNVRVVVIAWSMSHIVYGTPQILGTFTDSGISFAEARDRHYWQPPQYLTVEPRDTSARTRNLQQSNVAGYRLQETDPSRIASANRDTRAGNWGMAYPYEAATQDWAAQMMGAYSYRLDTNFAKIDRIEHEALEEFKSTVLALQHGDRSVAAWTRLVRDLNTAEGSITHRRAADVIQAIYDEL
;
A
#
# COMPACT_ATOMS: atom_id res chain seq x y z
N MET A 1 0.60 -0.95 -20.88
CA MET A 1 1.53 -2.09 -20.80
C MET A 1 1.14 -3.04 -19.66
N LEU A 2 0.99 -2.59 -18.41
CA LEU A 2 0.65 -3.46 -17.27
C LEU A 2 -0.80 -3.99 -17.24
N ALA A 3 -1.74 -3.35 -17.93
CA ALA A 3 -3.11 -3.85 -18.05
C ALA A 3 -3.19 -5.26 -18.68
N GLY A 4 -2.17 -5.68 -19.44
CA GLY A 4 -2.10 -7.03 -20.00
C GLY A 4 -1.90 -8.14 -18.96
N LEU A 5 -1.54 -7.79 -17.71
CA LEU A 5 -1.41 -8.75 -16.61
C LEU A 5 -2.76 -9.18 -16.04
N VAL A 6 -3.84 -8.46 -16.33
CA VAL A 6 -5.18 -8.80 -15.82
C VAL A 6 -5.63 -10.14 -16.39
N GLY A 7 -6.04 -11.06 -15.50
CA GLY A 7 -6.40 -12.42 -15.84
C GLY A 7 -5.22 -13.40 -15.86
N GLU A 8 -3.98 -12.95 -15.69
CA GLU A 8 -2.84 -13.86 -15.58
C GLU A 8 -2.87 -14.66 -14.27
N THR A 9 -2.45 -15.92 -14.37
CA THR A 9 -2.22 -16.81 -13.23
C THR A 9 -0.77 -16.74 -12.77
N ILE A 10 -0.58 -16.64 -11.46
CA ILE A 10 0.74 -16.73 -10.83
C ILE A 10 1.06 -18.20 -10.53
N GLU A 11 1.44 -18.96 -11.56
CA GLU A 11 1.74 -20.41 -11.50
C GLU A 11 2.96 -20.82 -10.63
N SER A 12 3.43 -19.93 -9.77
CA SER A 12 4.55 -20.20 -8.85
C SER A 12 4.10 -20.81 -7.53
N ILE A 13 2.82 -20.66 -7.16
CA ILE A 13 2.25 -21.17 -5.91
C ILE A 13 0.86 -21.73 -6.20
N THR A 14 0.57 -22.90 -5.67
CA THR A 14 -0.79 -23.45 -5.59
C THR A 14 -1.07 -23.84 -4.15
N ILE A 15 -2.23 -23.45 -3.62
CA ILE A 15 -2.75 -23.98 -2.36
C ILE A 15 -3.71 -25.10 -2.70
N ASN A 16 -3.38 -26.30 -2.29
CA ASN A 16 -4.27 -27.46 -2.35
C ASN A 16 -4.53 -27.93 -0.91
N SER A 17 -5.75 -28.37 -0.65
CA SER A 17 -6.06 -29.20 0.51
C SER A 17 -6.42 -30.61 0.02
N LEU A 18 -6.56 -31.58 0.90
CA LEU A 18 -7.25 -32.84 0.59
C LEU A 18 -8.55 -32.96 1.39
N ASP A 19 -8.86 -31.97 2.22
CA ASP A 19 -9.98 -31.94 3.14
C ASP A 19 -10.69 -30.58 3.03
N ALA A 20 -11.90 -30.60 2.48
CA ALA A 20 -12.73 -29.41 2.32
C ALA A 20 -12.95 -28.65 3.63
N SER A 21 -12.89 -29.33 4.78
CA SER A 21 -13.05 -28.71 6.09
C SER A 21 -11.90 -27.76 6.46
N GLU A 22 -10.77 -27.77 5.72
CA GLU A 22 -9.68 -26.81 5.89
C GLU A 22 -9.97 -25.46 5.21
N ALA A 23 -10.90 -25.39 4.26
CA ALA A 23 -11.16 -24.16 3.47
C ALA A 23 -11.52 -22.93 4.34
N PRO A 24 -12.36 -23.05 5.39
CA PRO A 24 -12.61 -21.94 6.32
C PRO A 24 -11.32 -21.44 7.01
N PHE A 25 -10.45 -22.36 7.45
CA PHE A 25 -9.19 -21.97 8.07
C PHE A 25 -8.25 -21.30 7.06
N LEU A 26 -8.16 -21.83 5.84
CA LEU A 26 -7.41 -21.20 4.74
C LEU A 26 -7.90 -19.77 4.50
N GLY A 27 -9.21 -19.53 4.45
CA GLY A 27 -9.78 -18.19 4.31
C GLY A 27 -9.27 -17.18 5.35
N GLN A 28 -9.00 -17.62 6.57
CA GLN A 28 -8.43 -16.78 7.63
C GLN A 28 -6.93 -16.49 7.45
N ILE A 29 -6.18 -17.36 6.75
CA ILE A 29 -4.71 -17.29 6.72
C ILE A 29 -4.10 -17.03 5.33
N VAL A 30 -4.84 -17.17 4.23
CA VAL A 30 -4.33 -17.02 2.85
C VAL A 30 -3.64 -15.67 2.62
N SER A 31 -4.14 -14.59 3.25
CA SER A 31 -3.53 -13.26 3.12
C SER A 31 -2.05 -13.21 3.57
N LYS A 32 -1.61 -14.16 4.41
CA LYS A 32 -0.21 -14.29 4.86
C LYS A 32 0.75 -14.63 3.72
N LEU A 33 0.26 -15.05 2.55
CA LEU A 33 1.06 -15.26 1.35
C LEU A 33 1.43 -13.96 0.62
N SER A 34 0.80 -12.84 0.96
CA SER A 34 0.99 -11.55 0.28
C SER A 34 2.46 -11.12 0.13
N PRO A 35 3.37 -11.31 1.11
CA PRO A 35 4.78 -10.97 0.92
C PRO A 35 5.45 -11.77 -0.20
N MET A 36 5.15 -13.07 -0.32
CA MET A 36 5.72 -13.92 -1.37
C MET A 36 5.13 -13.56 -2.74
N ILE A 37 3.82 -13.34 -2.80
CA ILE A 37 3.13 -12.90 -4.02
C ILE A 37 3.64 -11.53 -4.49
N GLY A 38 3.86 -10.58 -3.57
CA GLY A 38 4.45 -9.28 -3.87
C GLY A 38 5.80 -9.40 -4.59
N ASN A 39 6.73 -10.18 -4.02
CA ASN A 39 8.04 -10.42 -4.61
C ASN A 39 7.96 -11.07 -6.01
N LEU A 40 7.04 -12.03 -6.20
CA LEU A 40 6.83 -12.66 -7.50
C LEU A 40 6.28 -11.67 -8.53
N LEU A 41 5.33 -10.82 -8.13
CA LEU A 41 4.76 -9.79 -8.98
C LEU A 41 5.79 -8.73 -9.36
N GLU A 42 6.65 -8.30 -8.45
CA GLU A 42 7.77 -7.39 -8.75
C GLU A 42 8.66 -7.96 -9.85
N ALA A 43 9.08 -9.23 -9.72
CA ALA A 43 9.91 -9.88 -10.73
C ALA A 43 9.20 -9.99 -12.09
N ARG A 44 7.90 -10.32 -12.09
CA ARG A 44 7.09 -10.41 -13.32
C ARG A 44 6.91 -9.05 -13.99
N ILE A 45 6.64 -7.99 -13.23
CA ILE A 45 6.50 -6.63 -13.77
C ILE A 45 7.80 -6.18 -14.42
N VAL A 46 8.95 -6.39 -13.76
CA VAL A 46 10.26 -6.02 -14.34
C VAL A 46 10.49 -6.74 -15.67
N LYS A 47 10.13 -8.02 -15.75
CA LYS A 47 10.20 -8.78 -17.01
C LYS A 47 9.27 -8.18 -18.07
N ALA A 48 7.98 -7.99 -17.75
CA ALA A 48 7.00 -7.43 -18.68
C ALA A 48 7.37 -6.03 -19.19
N LEU A 49 7.94 -5.19 -18.32
CA LEU A 49 8.46 -3.88 -18.67
C LEU A 49 9.69 -3.97 -19.58
N SER A 50 10.59 -4.93 -19.31
CA SER A 50 11.79 -5.17 -20.13
C SER A 50 11.45 -5.63 -21.54
N ASP A 51 10.45 -6.50 -21.68
CA ASP A 51 9.98 -6.99 -22.99
C ASP A 51 9.43 -5.84 -23.87
N GLY A 52 8.96 -4.76 -23.25
CA GLY A 52 8.47 -3.56 -23.92
C GLY A 52 9.45 -2.38 -23.95
N ALA A 53 10.69 -2.56 -23.47
CA ALA A 53 11.66 -1.47 -23.37
C ALA A 53 12.17 -1.03 -24.77
N ALA A 54 12.39 0.28 -24.93
CA ALA A 54 13.00 0.82 -26.13
C ALA A 54 14.45 0.30 -26.28
N HIS A 55 14.96 0.25 -27.51
CA HIS A 55 16.31 -0.23 -27.77
C HIS A 55 17.36 0.52 -26.94
N GLY A 56 18.24 -0.24 -26.26
CA GLY A 56 19.26 0.29 -25.37
C GLY A 56 18.78 0.64 -23.96
N TYR A 57 17.48 0.56 -23.68
CA TYR A 57 16.92 0.69 -22.34
C TYR A 57 16.57 -0.67 -21.75
N SER A 58 16.64 -0.78 -20.42
CA SER A 58 16.25 -1.99 -19.71
C SER A 58 15.66 -1.67 -18.34
N TRP A 59 14.76 -2.52 -17.85
CA TRP A 59 14.23 -2.38 -16.50
C TRP A 59 15.01 -3.26 -15.54
N MET A 60 15.40 -2.70 -14.40
CA MET A 60 16.15 -3.38 -13.36
C MET A 60 15.34 -3.38 -12.07
N ARG A 61 15.23 -4.55 -11.41
CA ARG A 61 14.67 -4.65 -10.06
C ARG A 61 15.64 -4.06 -9.04
N GLN A 62 15.14 -3.29 -8.08
CA GLN A 62 15.90 -2.81 -6.94
C GLN A 62 15.51 -3.61 -5.68
N ASP A 63 16.45 -4.35 -5.10
CA ASP A 63 16.27 -5.06 -3.83
C ASP A 63 17.61 -5.13 -3.07
N PRO A 64 17.82 -4.37 -1.98
CA PRO A 64 16.94 -3.32 -1.45
C PRO A 64 17.07 -2.00 -2.26
N GLY A 65 15.97 -1.27 -2.44
CA GLY A 65 15.98 0.09 -3.00
C GLY A 65 14.59 0.67 -3.22
N PHE A 66 14.52 1.93 -3.68
CA PHE A 66 13.28 2.58 -4.10
C PHE A 66 13.46 3.34 -5.42
N PRO A 67 12.53 3.19 -6.38
CA PRO A 67 11.38 2.28 -6.37
C PRO A 67 11.76 0.84 -6.71
N ASP A 68 10.84 -0.12 -6.57
CA ASP A 68 11.07 -1.56 -6.82
C ASP A 68 11.61 -1.89 -8.23
N ALA A 69 11.27 -1.09 -9.24
CA ALA A 69 11.81 -1.20 -10.60
C ALA A 69 12.28 0.15 -11.14
N VAL A 70 13.46 0.20 -11.76
CA VAL A 70 14.04 1.41 -12.34
C VAL A 70 14.42 1.20 -13.80
N LEU A 71 14.17 2.21 -14.64
CA LEU A 71 14.60 2.20 -16.02
C LEU A 71 16.06 2.66 -16.12
N VAL A 72 16.86 1.84 -16.77
CA VAL A 72 18.29 2.06 -17.00
C VAL A 72 18.51 2.38 -18.47
N GLY A 73 19.27 3.43 -18.74
CA GLY A 73 19.62 3.86 -20.10
C GLY A 73 20.79 3.07 -20.72
N PRO A 74 21.14 3.37 -21.99
CA PRO A 74 22.22 2.70 -22.70
C PRO A 74 23.60 2.85 -22.07
N ASP A 75 23.79 3.89 -21.26
CA ASP A 75 25.00 4.16 -20.48
C ASP A 75 25.08 3.36 -19.17
N GLY A 76 24.06 2.57 -18.86
CA GLY A 76 23.95 1.80 -17.63
C GLY A 76 23.48 2.62 -16.43
N MET A 77 23.08 3.88 -16.61
CA MET A 77 22.66 4.76 -15.52
C MET A 77 21.13 4.80 -15.36
N PRO A 78 20.61 4.91 -14.12
CA PRO A 78 19.20 5.15 -13.87
C PRO A 78 18.71 6.46 -14.50
N THR A 79 17.59 6.38 -15.21
CA THR A 79 16.96 7.53 -15.89
C THR A 79 16.16 8.44 -14.94
N GLY A 80 15.75 7.91 -13.78
CA GLY A 80 14.79 8.54 -12.87
C GLY A 80 13.35 8.06 -13.05
N ASP A 81 13.05 7.32 -14.13
CA ASP A 81 11.77 6.61 -14.31
C ASP A 81 11.74 5.34 -13.46
N GLY A 82 10.62 5.06 -12.81
CA GLY A 82 10.50 3.90 -11.94
C GLY A 82 9.07 3.47 -11.62
N TYR A 83 8.93 2.22 -11.15
CA TYR A 83 7.68 1.67 -10.66
C TYR A 83 7.83 1.12 -9.24
N GLU A 84 7.00 1.59 -8.33
CA GLU A 84 6.83 1.06 -6.98
C GLU A 84 5.64 0.10 -6.98
N VAL A 85 5.84 -1.16 -6.60
CA VAL A 85 4.85 -2.23 -6.72
C VAL A 85 4.20 -2.51 -5.37
N LYS A 86 2.88 -2.69 -5.38
CA LYS A 86 2.09 -3.05 -4.19
C LYS A 86 1.08 -4.12 -4.57
N ALA A 87 1.14 -5.25 -3.88
CA ALA A 87 0.18 -6.34 -4.06
C ALA A 87 -0.97 -6.21 -3.05
N TRP A 88 -2.20 -6.31 -3.53
CA TRP A 88 -3.42 -6.28 -2.73
C TRP A 88 -4.16 -7.61 -2.85
N TYR A 89 -4.20 -8.38 -1.76
CA TYR A 89 -5.12 -9.51 -1.66
C TYR A 89 -6.53 -8.98 -1.39
N VAL A 90 -7.45 -9.16 -2.34
CA VAL A 90 -8.76 -8.47 -2.34
C VAL A 90 -9.70 -8.87 -1.19
N HIS A 91 -9.44 -10.01 -0.55
CA HIS A 91 -10.19 -10.48 0.62
C HIS A 91 -9.54 -10.09 1.95
N SER A 92 -8.42 -9.36 1.92
CA SER A 92 -7.81 -8.80 3.14
C SER A 92 -8.60 -7.61 3.66
N THR A 93 -8.45 -7.33 4.95
CA THR A 93 -9.11 -6.20 5.62
C THR A 93 -8.55 -4.84 5.18
N GLU A 94 -7.31 -4.79 4.71
CA GLU A 94 -6.60 -3.55 4.38
C GLU A 94 -5.50 -3.82 3.34
N LEU A 95 -5.33 -2.94 2.36
CA LEU A 95 -4.11 -2.86 1.56
C LEU A 95 -2.95 -2.32 2.42
N THR A 96 -2.21 -3.23 3.07
CA THR A 96 -1.23 -2.89 4.12
C THR A 96 0.07 -2.22 3.65
N GLY A 97 0.32 -2.17 2.33
CA GLY A 97 1.49 -1.50 1.77
C GLY A 97 1.57 -0.04 2.21
N ARG A 98 2.79 0.45 2.49
CA ARG A 98 3.01 1.86 2.88
C ARG A 98 3.67 2.65 1.78
N PHE A 99 3.34 3.93 1.69
CA PHE A 99 3.99 4.86 0.78
C PHE A 99 4.54 6.08 1.54
N ARG A 100 5.81 6.01 1.94
CA ARG A 100 6.45 7.00 2.82
C ARG A 100 7.39 7.96 2.09
N GLU A 101 7.48 7.87 0.77
CA GLU A 101 8.43 8.69 0.02
C GLU A 101 8.04 10.17 0.05
N SER A 102 9.03 11.03 0.28
CA SER A 102 8.89 12.49 0.28
C SER A 102 8.40 13.05 -1.06
N VAL A 103 7.52 14.06 -1.01
CA VAL A 103 7.15 14.84 -2.21
C VAL A 103 8.41 15.47 -2.83
N ASN A 104 9.27 16.09 -2.00
CA ASN A 104 10.48 16.75 -2.47
C ASN A 104 11.44 15.80 -3.21
N LEU A 105 11.55 14.54 -2.76
CA LEU A 105 12.40 13.54 -3.40
C LEU A 105 11.79 12.96 -4.69
N LEU A 106 10.46 13.07 -4.84
CA LEU A 106 9.74 12.63 -6.03
C LEU A 106 9.68 13.70 -7.13
N LEU A 107 9.81 14.99 -6.81
CA LEU A 107 9.73 16.08 -7.81
C LEU A 107 10.74 15.95 -8.96
N SER A 108 11.89 15.33 -8.73
CA SER A 108 12.94 15.11 -9.73
C SER A 108 12.90 13.73 -10.40
N ARG A 109 11.88 12.91 -10.10
CA ARG A 109 11.78 11.52 -10.55
C ARG A 109 10.40 11.24 -11.13
N ASN A 110 10.33 10.37 -12.11
CA ASN A 110 9.05 9.90 -12.65
C ASN A 110 8.75 8.50 -12.10
N VAL A 111 8.42 8.46 -10.81
CA VAL A 111 8.03 7.21 -10.14
C VAL A 111 6.52 7.05 -10.23
N ARG A 112 6.06 5.88 -10.66
CA ARG A 112 4.65 5.48 -10.66
C ARG A 112 4.41 4.39 -9.62
N VAL A 113 3.31 4.47 -8.89
CA VAL A 113 2.88 3.41 -7.96
C VAL A 113 1.94 2.48 -8.72
N VAL A 114 2.24 1.18 -8.70
CA VAL A 114 1.41 0.11 -9.27
C VAL A 114 0.76 -0.66 -8.14
N VAL A 115 -0.57 -0.74 -8.14
CA VAL A 115 -1.31 -1.63 -7.24
C VAL A 115 -1.87 -2.79 -8.05
N ILE A 116 -1.52 -4.02 -7.67
CA ILE A 116 -2.03 -5.24 -8.30
C ILE A 116 -3.02 -5.90 -7.34
N ALA A 117 -4.29 -5.92 -7.74
CA ALA A 117 -5.33 -6.67 -7.06
C ALA A 117 -5.25 -8.14 -7.47
N TRP A 118 -5.21 -9.03 -6.49
CA TRP A 118 -5.16 -10.47 -6.72
C TRP A 118 -6.07 -11.24 -5.75
N SER A 119 -6.53 -12.41 -6.19
CA SER A 119 -7.23 -13.40 -5.36
C SER A 119 -6.74 -14.80 -5.72
N MET A 120 -7.16 -15.83 -4.99
CA MET A 120 -6.98 -17.21 -5.42
C MET A 120 -8.06 -17.58 -6.45
N SER A 121 -7.75 -18.49 -7.38
CA SER A 121 -8.66 -18.94 -8.46
C SER A 121 -9.96 -19.54 -7.95
N HIS A 122 -9.98 -19.99 -6.70
CA HIS A 122 -11.16 -20.51 -6.02
C HIS A 122 -11.33 -19.85 -4.64
N ILE A 123 -11.20 -18.52 -4.59
CA ILE A 123 -11.34 -17.67 -3.39
C ILE A 123 -10.24 -17.86 -2.34
N VAL A 124 -10.13 -19.06 -1.75
CA VAL A 124 -9.18 -19.35 -0.65
C VAL A 124 -8.16 -20.45 -0.99
N TYR A 125 -8.26 -21.06 -2.17
CA TYR A 125 -7.34 -22.09 -2.64
C TYR A 125 -7.19 -22.06 -4.18
N GLY A 126 -6.33 -22.93 -4.72
CA GLY A 126 -5.94 -22.95 -6.12
C GLY A 126 -4.71 -22.08 -6.37
N THR A 127 -4.70 -21.34 -7.48
CA THR A 127 -3.56 -20.50 -7.88
C THR A 127 -3.89 -19.01 -7.74
N PRO A 128 -2.94 -18.14 -7.38
CA PRO A 128 -3.18 -16.71 -7.39
C PRO A 128 -3.48 -16.20 -8.80
N GLN A 129 -4.46 -15.31 -8.92
CA GLN A 129 -4.90 -14.69 -10.17
C GLN A 129 -4.97 -13.18 -10.01
N ILE A 130 -4.51 -12.46 -11.03
CA ILE A 130 -4.57 -11.00 -11.08
C ILE A 130 -5.97 -10.56 -11.53
N LEU A 131 -6.67 -9.84 -10.67
CA LEU A 131 -8.03 -9.33 -10.93
C LEU A 131 -8.02 -7.92 -11.52
N GLY A 132 -6.96 -7.15 -11.26
CA GLY A 132 -6.88 -5.77 -11.72
C GLY A 132 -5.52 -5.16 -11.46
N THR A 133 -5.18 -4.14 -12.25
CA THR A 133 -3.97 -3.33 -12.07
C THR A 133 -4.35 -1.86 -12.07
N PHE A 134 -3.82 -1.11 -11.12
CA PHE A 134 -3.94 0.35 -11.02
C PHE A 134 -2.56 0.98 -11.10
N THR A 135 -2.46 2.17 -11.70
CA THR A 135 -1.19 2.90 -11.75
C THR A 135 -1.41 4.41 -11.73
N ASP A 136 -0.76 5.10 -10.79
CA ASP A 136 -0.72 6.56 -10.73
C ASP A 136 0.69 7.06 -10.38
N SER A 137 0.90 8.37 -10.39
CA SER A 137 2.17 8.99 -9.98
C SER A 137 2.43 8.82 -8.49
N GLY A 138 3.70 8.63 -8.12
CA GLY A 138 4.11 8.61 -6.71
C GLY A 138 3.85 9.94 -6.00
N ILE A 139 3.94 11.06 -6.72
CA ILE A 139 3.60 12.38 -6.17
C ILE A 139 2.15 12.41 -5.69
N SER A 140 1.19 11.93 -6.49
CA SER A 140 -0.23 11.87 -6.09
C SER A 140 -0.44 11.07 -4.80
N PHE A 141 0.26 9.94 -4.64
CA PHE A 141 0.23 9.16 -3.41
C PHE A 141 0.86 9.90 -2.22
N ALA A 142 1.98 10.59 -2.42
CA ALA A 142 2.63 11.39 -1.37
C ALA A 142 1.73 12.54 -0.92
N GLU A 143 1.10 13.25 -1.86
CA GLU A 143 0.19 14.36 -1.58
C GLU A 143 -1.10 13.89 -0.90
N ALA A 144 -1.68 12.76 -1.32
CA ALA A 144 -2.84 12.16 -0.66
C ALA A 144 -2.51 11.78 0.80
N ARG A 145 -1.36 11.14 1.03
CA ARG A 145 -0.86 10.86 2.38
C ARG A 145 -0.72 12.14 3.20
N ASP A 146 -0.07 13.15 2.65
CA ASP A 146 0.23 14.39 3.35
C ASP A 146 -1.06 15.13 3.69
N ARG A 147 -2.03 15.19 2.76
CA ARG A 147 -3.37 15.74 2.99
C ARG A 147 -4.13 14.99 4.09
N HIS A 148 -4.04 13.67 4.12
CA HIS A 148 -4.71 12.85 5.14
C HIS A 148 -4.08 13.04 6.53
N TYR A 149 -2.75 13.04 6.62
CA TYR A 149 -2.04 13.01 7.91
C TYR A 149 -1.62 14.38 8.44
N TRP A 150 -1.51 15.42 7.62
CA TRP A 150 -1.21 16.77 8.09
C TRP A 150 -2.44 17.37 8.77
N GLN A 151 -2.54 17.17 10.08
CA GLN A 151 -3.64 17.69 10.91
C GLN A 151 -3.06 18.38 12.16
N PRO A 152 -2.29 19.47 12.00
CA PRO A 152 -1.67 20.13 13.12
C PRO A 152 -2.71 20.78 14.06
N PRO A 153 -2.45 20.85 15.37
CA PRO A 153 -1.28 20.28 16.04
C PRO A 153 -1.41 18.78 16.33
N GLN A 154 -2.58 18.16 16.10
CA GLN A 154 -2.86 16.78 16.52
C GLN A 154 -1.95 15.76 15.83
N TYR A 155 -1.59 16.02 14.58
CA TYR A 155 -0.77 15.15 13.77
C TYR A 155 0.17 15.97 12.88
N LEU A 156 1.46 15.69 12.97
CA LEU A 156 2.50 16.31 12.15
C LEU A 156 3.08 15.29 11.17
N THR A 157 3.33 15.77 9.96
CA THR A 157 4.04 15.06 8.90
C THR A 157 5.43 15.70 8.79
N VAL A 158 6.48 14.91 8.92
CA VAL A 158 7.86 15.37 9.01
C VAL A 158 8.68 14.74 7.90
N GLU A 159 9.28 15.60 7.08
CA GLU A 159 10.15 15.24 5.95
C GLU A 159 11.45 14.59 6.45
N PRO A 160 12.06 13.68 5.66
CA PRO A 160 13.38 13.18 5.97
C PRO A 160 14.39 14.33 5.95
N ARG A 161 15.40 14.26 6.83
CA ARG A 161 16.52 15.19 6.77
C ARG A 161 17.34 14.94 5.52
N ASP A 162 17.94 15.99 4.97
CA ASP A 162 18.95 15.82 3.93
C ASP A 162 20.10 14.95 4.46
N THR A 163 20.22 13.79 3.85
CA THR A 163 21.23 12.78 4.16
C THR A 163 22.04 12.42 2.92
N SER A 164 21.99 13.24 1.87
CA SER A 164 22.68 13.03 0.59
C SER A 164 24.19 12.76 0.73
N ALA A 165 24.83 13.37 1.73
CA ALA A 165 26.26 13.15 2.05
C ALA A 165 26.57 11.80 2.73
N ARG A 166 25.56 11.02 3.13
CA ARG A 166 25.74 9.70 3.76
C ARG A 166 25.88 8.59 2.71
N THR A 167 26.44 7.46 3.12
CA THR A 167 26.43 6.24 2.29
C THR A 167 25.00 5.86 1.91
N ARG A 168 24.80 5.32 0.70
CA ARG A 168 23.47 5.06 0.11
C ARG A 168 22.51 4.33 1.05
N ASN A 169 23.00 3.38 1.83
CA ASN A 169 22.22 2.60 2.81
C ASN A 169 21.79 3.36 4.08
N LEU A 170 22.33 4.56 4.32
CA LEU A 170 22.03 5.44 5.45
C LEU A 170 21.25 6.70 5.03
N GLN A 171 20.96 6.84 3.74
CA GLN A 171 20.12 7.91 3.22
C GLN A 171 18.67 7.64 3.62
N GLN A 172 18.02 8.66 4.16
CA GLN A 172 16.62 8.61 4.58
C GLN A 172 15.79 9.28 3.50
N SER A 173 14.81 8.56 2.98
CA SER A 173 13.82 9.10 2.03
C SER A 173 12.40 9.13 2.58
N ASN A 174 12.21 8.53 3.76
CA ASN A 174 10.90 8.31 4.35
C ASN A 174 10.46 9.50 5.20
N VAL A 175 9.28 10.00 4.87
CA VAL A 175 8.45 10.87 5.70
C VAL A 175 7.95 10.11 6.92
N ALA A 176 7.86 10.80 8.06
CA ALA A 176 7.37 10.26 9.32
C ALA A 176 6.11 11.01 9.81
N GLY A 177 5.23 10.27 10.48
CA GLY A 177 4.03 10.81 11.11
C GLY A 177 4.13 10.82 12.62
N TYR A 178 3.73 11.92 13.26
CA TYR A 178 3.82 12.12 14.70
C TYR A 178 2.49 12.59 15.28
N ARG A 179 1.99 11.90 16.31
CA ARG A 179 0.75 12.24 17.02
C ARG A 179 1.04 12.99 18.31
N LEU A 180 0.31 14.08 18.56
CA LEU A 180 0.34 14.79 19.83
C LEU A 180 -0.07 13.86 20.98
N GLN A 181 0.62 13.94 22.12
CA GLN A 181 0.37 13.13 23.32
C GLN A 181 0.09 13.97 24.57
N GLU A 182 -0.09 15.28 24.40
CA GLU A 182 -0.45 16.17 25.50
C GLU A 182 -1.79 15.78 26.12
N THR A 183 -1.84 15.68 27.45
CA THR A 183 -3.06 15.42 28.22
C THR A 183 -3.53 16.64 29.00
N ASP A 184 -2.65 17.61 29.24
CA ASP A 184 -2.97 18.88 29.90
C ASP A 184 -3.79 19.78 28.95
N PRO A 185 -5.05 20.12 29.31
CA PRO A 185 -5.90 20.97 28.48
C PRO A 185 -5.29 22.35 28.17
N SER A 186 -4.49 22.90 29.09
CA SER A 186 -3.84 24.20 28.89
C SER A 186 -2.76 24.13 27.80
N ARG A 187 -1.98 23.04 27.79
CA ARG A 187 -0.94 22.79 26.76
C ARG A 187 -1.56 22.49 25.40
N ILE A 188 -2.65 21.71 25.37
CA ILE A 188 -3.42 21.48 24.14
C ILE A 188 -3.97 22.81 23.60
N ALA A 189 -4.49 23.69 24.47
CA ALA A 189 -4.97 25.00 24.05
C ALA A 189 -3.85 25.89 23.49
N SER A 190 -2.65 25.84 24.06
CA SER A 190 -1.47 26.54 23.53
C SER A 190 -1.06 26.01 22.15
N ALA A 191 -0.95 24.69 21.98
CA ALA A 191 -0.58 24.08 20.70
C ALA A 191 -1.58 24.46 19.58
N ASN A 192 -2.88 24.48 19.90
CA ASN A 192 -3.91 24.94 18.97
C ASN A 192 -3.78 26.43 18.64
N ARG A 193 -3.42 27.27 19.61
CA ARG A 193 -3.19 28.70 19.39
C ARG A 193 -2.01 28.93 18.46
N ASP A 194 -0.89 28.24 18.70
CA ASP A 194 0.33 28.36 17.90
C ASP A 194 0.07 27.93 16.44
N THR A 195 -0.66 26.83 16.27
CA THR A 195 -1.07 26.35 14.94
C THR A 195 -1.93 27.37 14.20
N ARG A 196 -2.94 27.96 14.87
CA ARG A 196 -3.84 28.95 14.28
C ARG A 196 -3.14 30.27 13.97
N ALA A 197 -2.24 30.71 14.84
CA ALA A 197 -1.55 31.99 14.69
C ALA A 197 -0.71 32.07 13.40
N GLY A 198 -0.11 30.94 12.98
CA GLY A 198 0.65 30.87 11.72
C GLY A 198 -0.10 30.23 10.55
N ASN A 199 -1.41 29.97 10.69
CA ASN A 199 -2.23 29.31 9.66
C ASN A 199 -1.67 27.95 9.16
N TRP A 200 -1.00 27.21 10.04
CA TRP A 200 -0.26 26.00 9.67
C TRP A 200 -1.14 24.81 9.25
N GLY A 201 -2.42 24.84 9.59
CA GLY A 201 -3.40 23.83 9.16
C GLY A 201 -3.64 23.79 7.65
N MET A 202 -3.29 24.87 6.93
CA MET A 202 -3.40 24.93 5.46
C MET A 202 -2.05 24.81 4.74
N ALA A 203 -0.94 24.77 5.49
CA ALA A 203 0.39 24.71 4.91
C ALA A 203 0.68 23.33 4.34
N TYR A 204 1.50 23.26 3.29
CA TYR A 204 1.96 22.00 2.78
C TYR A 204 3.09 21.47 3.68
N PRO A 205 3.03 20.21 4.13
CA PRO A 205 4.03 19.68 5.07
C PRO A 205 5.41 19.64 4.45
N TYR A 206 5.55 19.42 3.14
CA TYR A 206 6.86 19.33 2.49
C TYR A 206 7.59 20.67 2.31
N GLU A 207 6.97 21.81 2.68
CA GLU A 207 7.61 23.13 2.62
C GLU A 207 8.60 23.36 3.77
N ALA A 208 9.71 24.03 3.49
CA ALA A 208 10.77 24.28 4.47
C ALA A 208 10.27 25.02 5.72
N ALA A 209 9.47 26.09 5.55
CA ALA A 209 8.93 26.86 6.67
C ALA A 209 7.99 26.00 7.55
N THR A 210 7.21 25.11 6.94
CA THR A 210 6.33 24.18 7.64
C THR A 210 7.12 23.15 8.44
N GLN A 211 8.23 22.66 7.89
CA GLN A 211 9.13 21.72 8.59
C GLN A 211 9.88 22.38 9.76
N ASP A 212 10.33 23.63 9.60
CA ASP A 212 10.92 24.40 10.70
C ASP A 212 9.91 24.61 11.83
N TRP A 213 8.65 24.91 11.48
CA TRP A 213 7.57 25.03 12.46
C TRP A 213 7.24 23.69 13.13
N ALA A 214 7.15 22.60 12.37
CA ALA A 214 6.90 21.27 12.92
C ALA A 214 8.00 20.87 13.92
N ALA A 215 9.27 21.19 13.62
CA ALA A 215 10.38 20.98 14.54
C ALA A 215 10.23 21.80 15.85
N GLN A 216 9.78 23.05 15.77
CA GLN A 216 9.48 23.86 16.95
C GLN A 216 8.36 23.24 17.79
N MET A 217 7.28 22.78 17.14
CA MET A 217 6.16 22.11 17.81
C MET A 217 6.61 20.83 18.52
N MET A 218 7.45 20.02 17.88
CA MET A 218 8.00 18.80 18.48
C MET A 218 8.98 19.08 19.63
N GLY A 219 9.61 20.26 19.67
CA GLY A 219 10.42 20.71 20.79
C GLY A 219 9.58 21.27 21.96
N ALA A 220 8.42 21.86 21.67
CA ALA A 220 7.56 22.50 22.64
C ALA A 220 6.52 21.54 23.27
N TYR A 221 6.09 20.52 22.54
CA TYR A 221 5.02 19.59 22.93
C TYR A 221 5.41 18.13 22.74
N SER A 222 4.77 17.24 23.50
CA SER A 222 5.02 15.81 23.43
C SER A 222 4.35 15.19 22.20
N TYR A 223 5.17 14.58 21.33
CA TYR A 223 4.73 13.85 20.15
C TYR A 223 5.27 12.42 20.14
N ARG A 224 4.45 11.48 19.65
CA ARG A 224 4.82 10.07 19.46
C ARG A 224 4.81 9.69 17.99
N LEU A 225 5.86 9.00 17.55
CA LEU A 225 5.93 8.40 16.22
C LEU A 225 4.77 7.42 16.00
N ASP A 226 4.07 7.55 14.88
CA ASP A 226 2.99 6.63 14.48
C ASP A 226 3.53 5.53 13.56
N THR A 227 3.59 4.30 14.08
CA THR A 227 4.05 3.13 13.32
C THR A 227 3.06 2.69 12.23
N ASN A 228 1.81 3.19 12.27
CA ASN A 228 0.78 2.95 11.25
C ASN A 228 0.72 4.04 10.18
N PHE A 229 1.61 5.06 10.24
CA PHE A 229 1.67 6.12 9.25
C PHE A 229 1.84 5.59 7.82
N ALA A 230 1.09 6.22 6.90
CA ALA A 230 1.19 6.09 5.45
C ALA A 230 0.82 4.72 4.85
N LYS A 231 -0.07 3.96 5.48
CA LYS A 231 -0.67 2.79 4.82
C LYS A 231 -1.56 3.27 3.68
N ILE A 232 -1.35 2.72 2.49
CA ILE A 232 -1.98 3.15 1.24
C ILE A 232 -3.51 3.05 1.32
N ASP A 233 -4.06 2.06 2.03
CA ASP A 233 -5.51 1.95 2.18
C ASP A 233 -6.16 3.09 2.99
N ARG A 234 -5.37 3.87 3.74
CA ARG A 234 -5.86 4.91 4.66
C ARG A 234 -5.66 6.32 4.14
N ILE A 235 -4.91 6.53 3.07
CA ILE A 235 -4.59 7.89 2.59
C ILE A 235 -5.70 8.50 1.73
N GLU A 236 -6.83 7.78 1.56
CA GLU A 236 -8.03 8.27 0.85
C GLU A 236 -7.72 8.76 -0.58
N HIS A 237 -6.84 8.04 -1.29
CA HIS A 237 -6.46 8.38 -2.65
C HIS A 237 -7.63 8.08 -3.62
N GLU A 238 -8.31 9.12 -4.09
CA GLU A 238 -9.57 9.04 -4.85
C GLU A 238 -9.57 8.00 -5.98
N ALA A 239 -8.60 8.08 -6.91
CA ALA A 239 -8.54 7.14 -8.05
C ALA A 239 -8.24 5.68 -7.62
N LEU A 240 -7.58 5.50 -6.46
CA LEU A 240 -7.35 4.16 -5.91
C LEU A 240 -8.63 3.62 -5.27
N GLU A 241 -9.41 4.46 -4.58
CA GLU A 241 -10.71 4.08 -4.03
C GLU A 241 -11.71 3.68 -5.13
N GLU A 242 -11.71 4.39 -6.26
CA GLU A 242 -12.49 4.03 -7.44
C GLU A 242 -12.06 2.68 -8.02
N PHE A 243 -10.74 2.46 -8.17
CA PHE A 243 -10.21 1.17 -8.59
C PHE A 243 -10.61 0.03 -7.64
N LYS A 244 -10.47 0.22 -6.33
CA LYS A 244 -10.88 -0.78 -5.32
C LYS A 244 -12.36 -1.10 -5.45
N SER A 245 -13.20 -0.09 -5.62
CA SER A 245 -14.65 -0.26 -5.81
C SER A 245 -14.97 -1.07 -7.08
N THR A 246 -14.25 -0.81 -8.17
CA THR A 246 -14.37 -1.55 -9.43
C THR A 246 -13.99 -3.03 -9.26
N VAL A 247 -12.84 -3.30 -8.63
CA VAL A 247 -12.38 -4.68 -8.36
C VAL A 247 -13.36 -5.43 -7.45
N LEU A 248 -13.86 -4.78 -6.41
CA LEU A 248 -14.83 -5.36 -5.48
C LEU A 248 -16.18 -5.68 -6.13
N ALA A 249 -16.53 -4.98 -7.22
CA ALA A 249 -17.74 -5.23 -7.99
C ALA A 249 -17.62 -6.40 -8.99
N LEU A 250 -16.41 -6.84 -9.33
CA LEU A 250 -16.19 -7.95 -10.26
C LEU A 250 -16.87 -9.23 -9.78
N GLN A 251 -17.43 -10.00 -10.71
CA GLN A 251 -17.91 -11.35 -10.44
C GLN A 251 -16.74 -12.33 -10.40
N HIS A 252 -16.76 -13.22 -9.42
CA HIS A 252 -15.82 -14.32 -9.28
C HIS A 252 -16.61 -15.55 -8.83
N GLY A 253 -16.89 -16.48 -9.75
CA GLY A 253 -17.86 -17.56 -9.50
C GLY A 253 -19.30 -17.03 -9.49
N ASP A 254 -20.08 -17.40 -8.47
CA ASP A 254 -21.51 -17.06 -8.32
C ASP A 254 -21.76 -15.70 -7.63
N ARG A 255 -20.70 -15.00 -7.20
CA ARG A 255 -20.77 -13.81 -6.34
C ARG A 255 -19.76 -12.75 -6.76
N SER A 256 -20.00 -11.52 -6.29
CA SER A 256 -18.98 -10.48 -6.40
C SER A 256 -17.82 -10.69 -5.43
N VAL A 257 -16.64 -10.15 -5.76
CA VAL A 257 -15.47 -10.12 -4.87
C VAL A 257 -15.84 -9.51 -3.51
N ALA A 258 -16.64 -8.43 -3.47
CA ALA A 258 -17.12 -7.83 -2.22
C ALA A 258 -17.94 -8.81 -1.36
N ALA A 259 -18.79 -9.63 -1.97
CA ALA A 259 -19.58 -10.62 -1.25
C ALA A 259 -18.68 -11.73 -0.67
N TRP A 260 -17.67 -12.17 -1.42
CA TRP A 260 -16.65 -13.09 -0.93
C TRP A 260 -15.83 -12.52 0.21
N THR A 261 -15.39 -11.27 0.10
CA THR A 261 -14.64 -10.58 1.17
C THR A 261 -15.45 -10.52 2.46
N ARG A 262 -16.78 -10.34 2.38
CA ARG A 262 -17.65 -10.41 3.57
C ARG A 262 -17.65 -11.80 4.19
N LEU A 263 -17.78 -12.86 3.39
CA LEU A 263 -17.73 -14.24 3.88
C LEU A 263 -16.38 -14.56 4.53
N VAL A 264 -15.27 -14.20 3.88
CA VAL A 264 -13.91 -14.39 4.43
C VAL A 264 -13.71 -13.61 5.73
N ARG A 265 -14.26 -12.39 5.83
CA ARG A 265 -14.24 -11.62 7.08
C ARG A 265 -15.07 -12.30 8.17
N ASP A 266 -16.24 -12.82 7.81
CA ASP A 266 -17.17 -13.48 8.74
C ASP A 266 -16.58 -14.77 9.34
N LEU A 267 -15.63 -15.41 8.65
CA LEU A 267 -14.82 -16.51 9.22
C LEU A 267 -13.99 -16.08 10.42
N ASN A 268 -13.63 -14.80 10.55
CA ASN A 268 -12.86 -14.27 11.68
C ASN A 268 -13.74 -13.86 12.87
N THR A 269 -15.07 -14.08 12.80
CA THR A 269 -15.96 -13.93 13.95
C THR A 269 -15.78 -15.09 14.94
N ALA A 270 -16.41 -15.01 16.12
CA ALA A 270 -16.31 -16.06 17.14
C ALA A 270 -16.66 -17.44 16.54
N GLU A 271 -15.75 -18.39 16.72
CA GLU A 271 -15.89 -19.76 16.24
C GLU A 271 -17.19 -20.39 16.77
N GLY A 272 -17.91 -21.11 15.91
CA GLY A 272 -19.22 -21.70 16.23
C GLY A 272 -20.40 -20.73 16.25
N SER A 273 -20.19 -19.41 16.13
CA SER A 273 -21.28 -18.45 15.93
C SER A 273 -22.08 -18.77 14.67
N ILE A 274 -23.34 -18.32 14.61
CA ILE A 274 -24.20 -18.53 13.43
C ILE A 274 -23.55 -17.91 12.18
N THR A 275 -22.93 -16.74 12.32
CA THR A 275 -22.22 -16.04 11.24
C THR A 275 -21.01 -16.84 10.76
N HIS A 276 -20.15 -17.27 11.69
CA HIS A 276 -18.99 -18.10 11.35
C HIS A 276 -19.41 -19.39 10.64
N ARG A 277 -20.37 -20.15 11.19
CA ARG A 277 -20.82 -21.43 10.61
C ARG A 277 -21.36 -21.26 9.19
N ARG A 278 -22.22 -20.25 8.97
CA ARG A 278 -22.74 -19.96 7.62
C ARG A 278 -21.63 -19.63 6.62
N ALA A 279 -20.65 -18.83 7.02
CA ALA A 279 -19.53 -18.51 6.16
C ALA A 279 -18.66 -19.75 5.87
N ALA A 280 -18.41 -20.57 6.88
CA ALA A 280 -17.67 -21.83 6.76
C ALA A 280 -18.37 -22.80 5.79
N ASP A 281 -19.67 -23.03 5.97
CA ASP A 281 -20.46 -23.90 5.09
C ASP A 281 -20.37 -23.47 3.62
N VAL A 282 -20.50 -22.16 3.36
CA VAL A 282 -20.42 -21.62 1.99
C VAL A 282 -19.02 -21.78 1.40
N ILE A 283 -17.97 -21.46 2.15
CA ILE A 283 -16.59 -21.53 1.66
C ILE A 283 -16.15 -22.98 1.45
N GLN A 284 -16.58 -23.89 2.33
CA GLN A 284 -16.35 -25.32 2.19
C GLN A 284 -17.07 -25.88 0.96
N ALA A 285 -18.32 -25.49 0.71
CA ALA A 285 -19.09 -25.99 -0.44
C ALA A 285 -18.43 -25.71 -1.80
N ILE A 286 -17.69 -24.60 -1.95
CA ILE A 286 -16.93 -24.32 -3.18
C ILE A 286 -15.91 -25.43 -3.44
N TYR A 287 -15.30 -25.96 -2.38
CA TYR A 287 -14.30 -27.01 -2.48
C TYR A 287 -14.90 -28.34 -2.92
N ASP A 288 -16.10 -28.66 -2.43
CA ASP A 288 -16.81 -29.90 -2.78
C ASP A 288 -17.27 -29.95 -4.25
N GLU A 289 -17.28 -28.80 -4.94
CA GLU A 289 -17.67 -28.67 -6.36
C GLU A 289 -16.52 -28.86 -7.36
N LEU A 290 -15.28 -29.07 -6.88
CA LEU A 290 -14.06 -29.19 -7.71
C LEU A 290 -13.50 -30.61 -7.79
#